data_AF-W4PJ31-F1
#
_entry.id   AF-W4PJ31-F1
#
_cell.length_a   1.000
_cell.length_b   1.000
_cell.length_c   1.000
_cell.angle_alpha   90.00
_cell.angle_beta   90.00
_cell.angle_gamma   90.00
#
_symmetry.space_group_name_H-M   'P 1'
#
loop_
_entity.id
_entity.type
_entity.pdbx_description
1 polymer ?
#
loop_
_entity_poly.entity_id
_entity_poly.type
_entity_poly.pdbx_seq_one_letter_code
_entity_poly.pdbx_strand_id
1 'polypeptide(L)'
;MEKGIYLIANANNLMKWIDKNGERVIRDPQTRAMFKGEALAIRAYVHFDLLRGWGPMYGSEPDALSVPYRIVADNSKQPLLPARQVVQKILEDLKSAKELLSYESDLSLASFTGQERRFRFNYHAVNALMARVYCYAGDTENAVRSAREVVDHCNLELQISNQEDPVLFSEAICALNMYKMQERLSTRFSEGPKFVGHYFCKIST
;
A
#
# COMPACT_ATOMS: atom_id res chain seq x y z
N MET A 1 8.33 14.94 -6.82
CA MET A 1 8.14 15.49 -5.46
C MET A 1 6.76 16.15 -5.29
N GLU A 2 6.41 17.15 -6.11
CA GLU A 2 5.18 17.94 -5.99
C GLU A 2 3.88 17.11 -5.88
N LYS A 3 3.65 16.17 -6.81
CA LYS A 3 2.46 15.29 -6.80
C LYS A 3 2.32 14.45 -5.52
N GLY A 4 3.43 14.02 -4.92
CA GLY A 4 3.42 13.24 -3.67
C GLY A 4 2.96 14.07 -2.47
N ILE A 5 3.41 15.32 -2.39
CA ILE A 5 3.02 16.25 -1.32
C ILE A 5 1.51 16.56 -1.40
N TYR A 6 0.97 16.75 -2.60
CA TYR A 6 -0.47 16.92 -2.78
C TYR A 6 -1.27 15.70 -2.30
N LEU A 7 -0.78 14.48 -2.57
CA LEU A 7 -1.45 13.27 -2.12
C LEU A 7 -1.44 13.12 -0.59
N ILE A 8 -0.33 13.46 0.06
CA ILE A 8 -0.23 13.52 1.53
C ILE A 8 -1.22 14.55 2.10
N ALA A 9 -1.30 15.74 1.51
CA ALA A 9 -2.25 16.77 1.94
C ALA A 9 -3.71 16.29 1.80
N ASN A 10 -4.04 15.59 0.71
CA ASN A 10 -5.37 15.02 0.50
C ASN A 10 -5.71 13.93 1.53
N ALA A 11 -4.76 13.03 1.82
CA ALA A 11 -4.93 12.01 2.85
C ALA A 11 -5.15 12.64 4.24
N ASN A 12 -4.35 13.66 4.60
CA ASN A 12 -4.51 14.40 5.85
C ASN A 12 -5.86 15.15 5.94
N ASN A 13 -6.31 15.76 4.84
CA ASN A 13 -7.62 16.38 4.77
C ASN A 13 -8.76 15.37 4.96
N LEU A 14 -8.67 14.20 4.30
CA LEU A 14 -9.66 13.14 4.45
C LEU A 14 -9.75 12.69 5.90
N MET A 15 -8.62 12.39 6.55
CA MET A 15 -8.59 12.00 7.97
C MET A 15 -9.19 13.07 8.88
N LYS A 16 -8.84 14.35 8.66
CA LYS A 16 -9.39 15.48 9.42
C LYS A 16 -10.93 15.55 9.34
N TRP A 17 -11.51 15.33 8.16
CA TRP A 17 -12.97 15.39 7.98
C TRP A 17 -13.68 14.13 8.46
N ILE A 18 -13.03 12.96 8.36
CA ILE A 18 -13.52 11.72 8.97
C ILE A 18 -13.62 11.91 10.49
N ASP A 19 -12.61 12.48 11.12
CA ASP A 19 -12.61 12.68 12.58
C ASP A 19 -13.62 13.75 13.01
N LYS A 20 -13.83 14.79 12.20
CA LYS A 20 -14.75 15.90 12.54
C LYS A 20 -16.22 15.57 12.29
N ASN A 21 -16.53 14.94 11.15
CA ASN A 21 -17.90 14.79 10.63
C ASN A 21 -18.23 13.36 10.20
N GLY A 22 -17.28 12.42 10.29
CA GLY A 22 -17.41 11.08 9.73
C GLY A 22 -18.58 10.30 10.32
N GLU A 23 -18.88 10.46 11.60
CA GLU A 23 -20.02 9.78 12.25
C GLU A 23 -21.37 10.16 11.66
N ARG A 24 -21.51 11.43 11.21
CA ARG A 24 -22.75 11.93 10.62
C ARG A 24 -22.95 11.47 9.18
N VAL A 25 -21.86 11.36 8.41
CA VAL A 25 -21.89 11.08 6.96
C VAL A 25 -21.73 9.58 6.68
N ILE A 26 -20.79 8.94 7.36
CA ILE A 26 -20.48 7.51 7.26
C ILE A 26 -20.90 6.88 8.59
N ARG A 27 -22.18 6.51 8.65
CA ARG A 27 -22.80 5.98 9.87
C ARG A 27 -22.17 4.67 10.31
N ASP A 28 -21.78 3.83 9.35
CA ASP A 28 -21.12 2.56 9.61
C ASP A 28 -19.70 2.78 10.19
N PRO A 29 -19.42 2.38 11.43
CA PRO A 29 -18.11 2.56 12.06
C PRO A 29 -16.99 1.79 11.34
N GLN A 30 -17.30 0.62 10.77
CA GLN A 30 -16.30 -0.23 10.11
C GLN A 30 -15.81 0.42 8.81
N THR A 31 -16.74 0.88 7.96
CA THR A 31 -16.41 1.63 6.74
C THR A 31 -15.62 2.90 7.05
N ARG A 32 -15.95 3.58 8.16
CA ARG A 32 -15.22 4.77 8.60
C ARG A 32 -13.78 4.44 9.02
N ALA A 33 -13.60 3.36 9.79
CA ALA A 33 -12.27 2.86 10.16
C ALA A 33 -11.46 2.44 8.93
N MET A 34 -12.08 1.73 7.98
CA MET A 34 -11.47 1.33 6.71
C MET A 34 -10.93 2.53 5.93
N PHE A 35 -11.74 3.58 5.71
CA PHE A 35 -11.28 4.77 4.99
C PHE A 35 -10.15 5.51 5.71
N LYS A 36 -10.18 5.53 7.06
CA LYS A 36 -9.09 6.12 7.85
C LYS A 36 -7.81 5.29 7.75
N GLY A 37 -7.92 3.96 7.80
CA GLY A 37 -6.79 3.04 7.61
C GLY A 37 -6.18 3.14 6.22
N GLU A 38 -7.01 3.20 5.18
CA GLU A 38 -6.57 3.44 3.79
C GLU A 38 -5.82 4.76 3.64
N ALA A 39 -6.33 5.85 4.24
CA ALA A 39 -5.70 7.16 4.17
C ALA A 39 -4.33 7.18 4.88
N LEU A 40 -4.20 6.53 6.04
CA LEU A 40 -2.94 6.36 6.76
C LEU A 40 -1.93 5.55 5.93
N ALA A 41 -2.37 4.45 5.32
CA ALA A 41 -1.52 3.62 4.48
C ALA A 41 -1.01 4.38 3.25
N ILE A 42 -1.87 5.17 2.59
CA ILE A 42 -1.47 6.05 1.48
C ILE A 42 -0.43 7.08 1.94
N ARG A 43 -0.65 7.74 3.08
CA ARG A 43 0.29 8.72 3.63
C ARG A 43 1.66 8.08 3.89
N ALA A 44 1.68 6.91 4.53
CA ALA A 44 2.90 6.15 4.80
C ALA A 44 3.61 5.72 3.51
N TYR A 45 2.87 5.20 2.53
CA TYR A 45 3.39 4.77 1.22
C TYR A 45 4.08 5.93 0.49
N VAL A 46 3.44 7.09 0.43
CA VAL A 46 4.01 8.26 -0.26
C VAL A 46 5.22 8.80 0.50
N HIS A 47 5.18 8.85 1.83
CA HIS A 47 6.36 9.25 2.61
C HIS A 47 7.53 8.28 2.43
N PHE A 48 7.26 6.98 2.30
CA PHE A 48 8.27 5.97 2.02
C PHE A 48 8.90 6.18 0.64
N ASP A 49 8.11 6.45 -0.39
CA ASP A 49 8.61 6.77 -1.73
C ASP A 49 9.43 8.07 -1.75
N LEU A 50 9.00 9.09 -0.99
CA LEU A 50 9.76 10.32 -0.84
C LEU A 50 11.11 10.09 -0.15
N LEU A 51 11.14 9.26 0.89
CA LEU A 51 12.38 8.92 1.57
C LEU A 51 13.34 8.14 0.64
N ARG A 52 12.83 7.19 -0.13
CA ARG A 52 13.67 6.41 -1.06
C ARG A 52 14.17 7.20 -2.26
N GLY A 53 13.40 8.21 -2.71
CA GLY A 53 13.76 9.04 -3.85
C GLY A 53 14.66 10.23 -3.52
N TRP A 54 14.56 10.79 -2.31
CA TRP A 54 15.25 12.03 -1.92
C TRP A 54 15.99 11.95 -0.58
N GLY A 55 15.94 10.82 0.12
CA GLY A 55 16.69 10.58 1.33
C GLY A 55 18.09 10.02 1.08
N PRO A 56 18.91 9.95 2.13
CA PRO A 56 20.22 9.29 2.09
C PRO A 56 20.05 7.77 1.90
N MET A 57 21.15 7.10 1.55
CA MET A 57 21.20 5.64 1.60
C MET A 57 21.03 5.18 3.06
N TYR A 58 19.86 4.64 3.39
CA TYR A 58 19.47 4.35 4.78
C TYR A 58 20.46 3.45 5.53
N GLY A 59 21.01 2.43 4.84
CA GLY A 59 21.99 1.52 5.44
C GLY A 59 23.33 2.18 5.80
N SER A 60 23.69 3.29 5.15
CA SER A 60 24.95 4.00 5.39
C SER A 60 24.77 5.17 6.34
N GLU A 61 23.74 5.98 6.13
CA GLU A 61 23.53 7.25 6.84
C GLU A 61 22.07 7.41 7.33
N PRO A 62 21.64 6.59 8.30
CA PRO A 62 20.26 6.63 8.81
C PRO A 62 19.92 7.92 9.57
N ASP A 63 20.94 8.64 10.06
CA ASP A 63 20.77 9.87 10.85
C ASP A 63 20.87 11.16 10.02
N ALA A 64 21.18 11.05 8.72
CA ALA A 64 21.22 12.21 7.85
C ALA A 64 19.80 12.77 7.61
N LEU A 65 19.72 14.11 7.56
CA LEU A 65 18.48 14.83 7.29
C LEU A 65 17.97 14.49 5.91
N SER A 66 16.68 14.19 5.82
CA SER A 66 16.06 13.66 4.60
C SER A 66 14.85 14.49 4.18
N VAL A 67 13.65 14.05 4.55
CA VAL A 67 12.37 14.63 4.15
C VAL A 67 11.56 15.05 5.37
N PRO A 68 10.70 16.08 5.25
CA PRO A 68 9.76 16.42 6.32
C PRO A 68 8.60 15.40 6.36
N TYR A 69 8.08 15.14 7.56
CA TYR A 69 6.90 14.30 7.75
C TYR A 69 5.67 15.16 8.06
N ARG A 70 4.63 15.12 7.21
CA ARG A 70 3.47 16.01 7.35
C ARG A 70 2.23 15.23 7.80
N ILE A 71 1.74 15.57 8.98
CA ILE A 71 0.50 14.99 9.55
C ILE A 71 -0.73 15.89 9.40
N VAL A 72 -0.54 17.19 9.12
CA VAL A 72 -1.62 18.17 8.94
C VAL A 72 -1.59 18.75 7.52
N ALA A 73 -2.77 18.97 6.96
CA ALA A 73 -2.96 19.69 5.70
C ALA A 73 -3.03 21.20 5.96
N ASP A 74 -1.87 21.81 6.19
CA ASP A 74 -1.69 23.24 6.37
C ASP A 74 -0.48 23.76 5.57
N ASN A 75 -0.24 25.07 5.62
CA ASN A 75 0.92 25.71 4.99
C ASN A 75 2.11 25.86 5.94
N SER A 76 2.13 25.13 7.07
CA SER A 76 3.22 25.24 8.03
C SER A 76 4.54 24.74 7.43
N LYS A 77 5.66 25.37 7.83
CA LYS A 77 6.99 24.86 7.50
C LYS A 77 7.33 23.75 8.50
N GLN A 78 7.61 22.56 7.96
CA GLN A 78 8.01 21.41 8.77
C GLN A 78 9.52 21.23 8.65
N PRO A 79 10.23 20.92 9.75
CA PRO A 79 11.66 20.66 9.71
C PRO A 79 11.95 19.37 8.93
N LEU A 80 13.15 19.29 8.36
CA LEU A 80 13.67 18.04 7.84
C LEU A 80 13.92 17.09 9.00
N LEU A 81 13.58 15.82 8.81
CA LEU A 81 13.80 14.78 9.82
C LEU A 81 14.91 13.82 9.36
N PRO A 82 15.65 13.23 10.31
CA PRO A 82 16.55 12.12 10.02
C PRO A 82 15.80 10.96 9.36
N ALA A 83 16.45 10.25 8.43
CA ALA A 83 15.83 9.12 7.73
C ALA A 83 15.27 8.06 8.70
N ARG A 84 15.96 7.80 9.82
CA ARG A 84 15.50 6.91 10.90
C ARG A 84 14.14 7.34 11.48
N GLN A 85 13.98 8.63 11.79
CA GLN A 85 12.73 9.16 12.34
C GLN A 85 11.59 9.12 11.32
N VAL A 86 11.90 9.35 10.03
CA VAL A 86 10.92 9.22 8.96
C VAL A 86 10.42 7.78 8.86
N VAL A 87 11.31 6.79 8.87
CA VAL A 87 10.93 5.36 8.88
C VAL A 87 10.08 5.01 10.09
N GLN A 88 10.45 5.50 11.28
CA GLN A 88 9.65 5.26 12.49
C GLN A 88 8.21 5.78 12.33
N LYS A 89 8.04 7.01 11.82
CA LYS A 89 6.71 7.60 11.59
C LYS A 89 5.89 6.85 10.53
N ILE A 90 6.56 6.37 9.47
CA ILE A 90 5.92 5.52 8.46
C ILE A 90 5.39 4.24 9.12
N LEU A 91 6.19 3.58 9.96
CA LEU A 91 5.79 2.37 10.66
C LEU A 91 4.67 2.62 11.68
N GLU A 92 4.67 3.77 12.37
CA GLU A 92 3.57 4.18 13.27
C GLU A 92 2.24 4.34 12.52
N ASP A 93 2.26 4.98 11.35
CA ASP A 93 1.09 5.12 10.49
C ASP A 93 0.59 3.77 9.96
N LEU A 94 1.51 2.90 9.55
CA LEU A 94 1.14 1.56 9.06
C LEU A 94 0.59 0.66 10.15
N LYS A 95 1.12 0.72 11.38
CA LYS A 95 0.57 -0.02 12.53
C LYS A 95 -0.84 0.46 12.85
N SER A 96 -1.06 1.78 12.86
CA SER A 96 -2.38 2.37 13.07
C SER A 96 -3.35 1.97 11.96
N ALA A 97 -2.90 1.97 10.70
CA ALA A 97 -3.69 1.50 9.57
C ALA A 97 -4.06 0.02 9.68
N LYS A 98 -3.10 -0.83 10.07
CA LYS A 98 -3.30 -2.27 10.29
C LYS A 98 -4.37 -2.53 11.34
N GLU A 99 -4.33 -1.83 12.47
CA GLU A 99 -5.32 -1.95 13.54
C GLU A 99 -6.74 -1.59 13.05
N LEU A 100 -6.87 -0.49 12.29
CA LEU A 100 -8.16 -0.05 11.74
C LEU A 100 -8.72 -1.00 10.67
N LEU A 101 -7.84 -1.72 9.96
CA LEU A 101 -8.19 -2.68 8.92
C LEU A 101 -8.26 -4.12 9.43
N SER A 102 -8.14 -4.35 10.75
CA SER A 102 -8.09 -5.70 11.36
C SER A 102 -9.31 -6.57 11.05
N TYR A 103 -10.47 -5.98 10.75
CA TYR A 103 -11.66 -6.70 10.33
C TYR A 103 -11.47 -7.44 8.97
N GLU A 104 -10.46 -7.07 8.18
CA GLU A 104 -10.11 -7.72 6.91
C GLU A 104 -8.99 -8.76 7.06
N SER A 105 -8.57 -9.09 8.29
CA SER A 105 -7.51 -10.08 8.53
C SER A 105 -7.84 -11.44 7.90
N ASP A 106 -9.10 -11.88 8.02
CA ASP A 106 -9.61 -13.13 7.45
C ASP A 106 -10.15 -12.98 6.02
N LEU A 107 -10.03 -11.78 5.42
CA LEU A 107 -10.52 -11.54 4.06
C LEU A 107 -9.66 -12.30 3.04
N SER A 108 -10.25 -13.29 2.38
CA SER A 108 -9.66 -13.93 1.21
C SER A 108 -9.69 -12.99 0.02
N LEU A 109 -8.52 -12.57 -0.47
CA LEU A 109 -8.44 -11.71 -1.66
C LEU A 109 -8.87 -12.46 -2.93
N ALA A 110 -8.82 -13.80 -2.96
CA ALA A 110 -9.34 -14.63 -4.05
C ALA A 110 -10.87 -14.53 -4.23
N SER A 111 -11.60 -14.25 -3.16
CA SER A 111 -13.07 -14.17 -3.17
C SER A 111 -13.61 -13.01 -4.02
N PHE A 112 -14.88 -13.10 -4.44
CA PHE A 112 -15.54 -12.04 -5.21
C PHE A 112 -15.50 -10.67 -4.49
N THR A 113 -15.72 -10.66 -3.17
CA THR A 113 -15.61 -9.43 -2.36
C THR A 113 -14.16 -8.97 -2.19
N GLY A 114 -13.21 -9.90 -2.15
CA GLY A 114 -11.77 -9.63 -2.07
C GLY A 114 -11.19 -9.02 -3.34
N GLN A 115 -11.72 -9.34 -4.53
CA GLN A 115 -11.23 -8.84 -5.81
C GLN A 115 -11.24 -7.30 -5.88
N GLU A 116 -12.32 -6.66 -5.42
CA GLU A 116 -12.41 -5.19 -5.35
C GLU A 116 -11.40 -4.58 -4.37
N ARG A 117 -11.07 -5.32 -3.30
CA ARG A 117 -10.12 -4.90 -2.27
C ARG A 117 -8.66 -4.98 -2.74
N ARG A 118 -8.37 -5.70 -3.83
CA ARG A 118 -7.03 -5.73 -4.46
C ARG A 118 -6.63 -4.41 -5.09
N PHE A 119 -7.56 -3.47 -5.28
CA PHE A 119 -7.26 -2.14 -5.84
C PHE A 119 -7.29 -1.01 -4.80
N ARG A 120 -7.22 -1.37 -3.52
CA ARG A 120 -7.18 -0.45 -2.38
C ARG A 120 -6.22 -0.97 -1.34
N PHE A 121 -5.80 -0.11 -0.41
CA PHE A 121 -5.07 -0.59 0.76
C PHE A 121 -6.00 -1.40 1.66
N ASN A 122 -5.78 -2.71 1.69
CA ASN A 122 -6.42 -3.64 2.60
C ASN A 122 -5.44 -4.08 3.71
N TYR A 123 -5.90 -4.88 4.67
CA TYR A 123 -5.06 -5.41 5.75
C TYR A 123 -3.77 -6.07 5.26
N HIS A 124 -3.86 -6.96 4.26
CA HIS A 124 -2.71 -7.67 3.68
C HIS A 124 -1.76 -6.73 2.95
N ALA A 125 -2.28 -5.71 2.26
CA ALA A 125 -1.49 -4.68 1.59
C ALA A 125 -0.68 -3.83 2.57
N VAL A 126 -1.28 -3.48 3.72
CA VAL A 126 -0.58 -2.75 4.78
C VAL A 126 0.53 -3.61 5.37
N ASN A 127 0.28 -4.89 5.66
CA ASN A 127 1.31 -5.81 6.12
C ASN A 127 2.44 -6.00 5.10
N ALA A 128 2.12 -6.10 3.81
CA ALA A 128 3.12 -6.19 2.74
C ALA A 128 3.98 -4.92 2.64
N LEU A 129 3.37 -3.73 2.82
CA LEU A 129 4.10 -2.47 2.87
C LEU A 129 4.97 -2.37 4.12
N MET A 130 4.47 -2.80 5.29
CA MET A 130 5.27 -2.89 6.52
C MET A 130 6.49 -3.78 6.31
N ALA A 131 6.33 -4.97 5.70
CA ALA A 131 7.45 -5.86 5.40
C ALA A 131 8.50 -5.18 4.52
N ARG A 132 8.08 -4.42 3.49
CA ARG A 132 9.00 -3.63 2.64
C ARG A 132 9.74 -2.54 3.41
N VAL A 133 9.06 -1.83 4.32
CA VAL A 133 9.67 -0.77 5.13
C VAL A 133 10.64 -1.36 6.15
N TYR A 134 10.29 -2.46 6.82
CA TYR A 134 11.18 -3.17 7.73
C TYR A 134 12.43 -3.70 7.02
N CYS A 135 12.27 -4.28 5.82
CA CYS A 135 13.38 -4.72 5.00
C CYS A 135 14.30 -3.55 4.62
N TYR A 136 13.73 -2.39 4.27
CA TYR A 136 14.50 -1.18 4.01
C TYR A 136 15.25 -0.67 5.24
N ALA A 137 14.65 -0.84 6.42
CA ALA A 137 15.24 -0.43 7.70
C ALA A 137 16.30 -1.40 8.25
N GLY A 138 16.48 -2.58 7.63
CA GLY A 138 17.37 -3.64 8.11
C GLY A 138 16.79 -4.50 9.24
N ASP A 139 15.51 -4.32 9.59
CA ASP A 139 14.81 -5.10 10.61
C ASP A 139 14.25 -6.38 10.00
N THR A 140 15.11 -7.39 9.89
CA THR A 140 14.79 -8.66 9.22
C THR A 140 13.73 -9.48 9.97
N GLU A 141 13.69 -9.42 11.30
CA GLU A 141 12.75 -10.18 12.11
C GLU A 141 11.31 -9.72 11.88
N ASN A 142 11.07 -8.40 11.99
CA ASN A 142 9.75 -7.84 11.74
C ASN A 142 9.36 -7.92 10.27
N ALA A 143 10.32 -7.79 9.34
CA ALA A 143 10.06 -7.96 7.91
C ALA A 143 9.54 -9.37 7.60
N VAL A 144 10.19 -10.41 8.12
CA VAL A 144 9.78 -11.81 7.92
C VAL A 144 8.42 -12.06 8.56
N ARG A 145 8.19 -11.54 9.77
CA ARG A 145 6.89 -11.68 10.47
C ARG A 145 5.75 -11.10 9.64
N SER A 146 5.88 -9.85 9.19
CA SER A 146 4.85 -9.19 8.36
C SER A 146 4.67 -9.87 7.00
N ALA A 147 5.75 -10.37 6.39
CA ALA A 147 5.67 -11.06 5.11
C ALA A 147 4.95 -12.42 5.22
N ARG A 148 5.26 -13.21 6.26
CA ARG A 148 4.60 -14.50 6.51
C ARG A 148 3.10 -14.32 6.74
N GLU A 149 2.72 -13.30 7.51
CA GLU A 149 1.32 -13.00 7.77
C GLU A 149 0.52 -12.80 6.47
N VAL A 150 1.10 -12.13 5.47
CA VAL A 150 0.48 -11.98 4.15
C VAL A 150 0.42 -13.31 3.40
N VAL A 151 1.53 -14.04 3.32
CA VAL A 151 1.60 -15.32 2.59
C VAL A 151 0.59 -16.33 3.13
N ASP A 152 0.44 -16.39 4.45
CA ASP A 152 -0.41 -17.39 5.11
C ASP A 152 -1.91 -17.06 5.03
N HIS A 153 -2.30 -15.78 4.92
CA HIS A 153 -3.70 -15.35 5.06
C HIS A 153 -4.32 -14.66 3.83
N CYS A 154 -3.52 -14.18 2.87
CA CYS A 154 -4.05 -13.43 1.73
C CYS A 154 -4.87 -14.30 0.75
N ASN A 155 -4.66 -15.62 0.77
CA ASN A 155 -5.30 -16.59 -0.12
C ASN A 155 -5.16 -16.24 -1.60
N LEU A 156 -4.00 -15.72 -2.01
CA LEU A 156 -3.64 -15.50 -3.40
C LEU A 156 -2.67 -16.56 -3.88
N GLU A 157 -2.82 -16.94 -5.14
CA GLU A 157 -1.87 -17.81 -5.85
C GLU A 157 -1.11 -17.00 -6.89
N LEU A 158 0.15 -17.37 -7.12
CA LEU A 158 0.98 -16.77 -8.16
C LEU A 158 0.41 -17.11 -9.53
N GLN A 159 0.37 -16.12 -10.41
CA GLN A 159 -0.14 -16.33 -11.77
C GLN A 159 0.82 -17.20 -12.57
N ILE A 160 0.30 -18.29 -13.13
CA ILE A 160 1.08 -19.28 -13.91
C ILE A 160 0.99 -19.00 -15.43
N SER A 161 0.00 -18.21 -15.86
CA SER A 161 -0.26 -17.90 -17.26
C SER A 161 -0.74 -16.46 -17.40
N ASN A 162 -0.37 -15.82 -18.51
CA ASN A 162 -0.78 -14.47 -18.90
C ASN A 162 -1.76 -14.45 -20.10
N GLN A 163 -2.35 -15.61 -20.43
CA GLN A 163 -3.21 -15.77 -21.61
C GLN A 163 -4.60 -15.10 -21.49
N GLU A 164 -5.10 -14.86 -20.27
CA GLU A 164 -6.50 -14.49 -20.03
C GLU A 164 -6.75 -13.00 -19.74
N ASP A 165 -5.89 -12.26 -19.04
CA ASP A 165 -6.04 -10.79 -18.95
C ASP A 165 -4.72 -10.12 -18.47
N PRO A 166 -4.20 -9.12 -19.20
CA PRO A 166 -2.91 -8.49 -18.94
C PRO A 166 -2.89 -7.36 -17.88
N VAL A 167 -4.01 -7.04 -17.21
CA VAL A 167 -4.01 -5.99 -16.13
C VAL A 167 -4.60 -6.46 -14.80
N LEU A 168 -5.35 -7.56 -14.78
CA LEU A 168 -6.07 -8.06 -13.61
C LEU A 168 -5.35 -9.27 -12.99
N PHE A 169 -4.05 -9.14 -12.71
CA PHE A 169 -3.29 -10.23 -12.11
C PHE A 169 -3.98 -10.70 -10.83
N SER A 170 -4.32 -11.99 -10.76
CA SER A 170 -5.00 -12.50 -9.58
C SER A 170 -4.12 -12.40 -8.33
N GLU A 171 -2.81 -12.28 -8.50
CA GLU A 171 -1.81 -12.16 -7.46
C GLU A 171 -1.67 -10.74 -6.89
N ALA A 172 -2.40 -9.75 -7.42
CA ALA A 172 -2.32 -8.38 -6.95
C ALA A 172 -2.85 -8.24 -5.52
N ILE A 173 -1.98 -7.87 -4.58
CA ILE A 173 -2.37 -7.56 -3.20
C ILE A 173 -2.94 -6.14 -3.10
N CYS A 174 -2.34 -5.19 -3.83
CA CYS A 174 -2.76 -3.80 -3.93
C CYS A 174 -2.31 -3.21 -5.28
N ALA A 175 -3.23 -2.64 -6.04
CA ALA A 175 -2.98 -2.02 -7.34
C ALA A 175 -3.74 -0.70 -7.50
N LEU A 176 -3.30 0.14 -8.44
CA LEU A 176 -4.02 1.38 -8.76
C LEU A 176 -5.29 1.04 -9.56
N ASN A 177 -6.43 1.57 -9.14
CA ASN A 177 -7.66 1.49 -9.91
C ASN A 177 -7.83 2.70 -10.84
N MET A 178 -8.35 2.48 -12.04
CA MET A 178 -8.85 3.53 -12.92
C MET A 178 -10.34 3.33 -13.17
N TYR A 179 -11.11 4.41 -13.27
CA TYR A 179 -12.52 4.30 -13.64
C TYR A 179 -12.67 3.55 -14.97
N LYS A 180 -13.49 2.49 -14.97
CA LYS A 180 -13.68 1.56 -16.10
C LYS A 180 -12.35 0.96 -16.60
N MET A 181 -11.48 0.55 -15.67
CA MET A 181 -10.14 0.01 -15.96
C MET A 181 -10.17 -1.11 -17.01
N GLN A 182 -11.05 -2.10 -16.82
CA GLN A 182 -11.20 -3.23 -17.71
C GLN A 182 -11.58 -2.79 -19.14
N GLU A 183 -12.61 -1.96 -19.29
CA GLU A 183 -13.04 -1.44 -20.61
C GLU A 183 -11.94 -0.61 -21.29
N ARG A 184 -11.18 0.19 -20.53
CA ARG A 184 -10.16 1.09 -21.07
C ARG A 184 -8.88 0.39 -21.49
N LEU A 185 -8.58 -0.74 -20.87
CA LEU A 185 -7.33 -1.46 -21.07
C LEU A 185 -7.52 -2.71 -21.93
N SER A 186 -8.72 -3.30 -21.97
CA SER A 186 -9.02 -4.44 -22.85
C SER A 186 -8.60 -4.16 -24.29
N THR A 187 -8.98 -3.02 -24.88
CA THR A 187 -8.58 -2.65 -26.25
C THR A 187 -7.07 -2.51 -26.44
N ARG A 188 -6.34 -2.10 -25.41
CA ARG A 188 -4.88 -1.89 -25.50
C ARG A 188 -4.09 -3.18 -25.46
N PHE A 189 -4.67 -4.23 -24.89
CA PHE A 189 -3.98 -5.49 -24.68
C PHE A 189 -4.70 -6.71 -25.29
N SER A 190 -5.84 -6.50 -25.97
CA SER A 190 -6.56 -7.53 -26.73
C SER A 190 -5.96 -7.79 -28.11
N GLU A 191 -5.15 -6.87 -28.63
CA GLU A 191 -4.57 -6.95 -29.98
C GLU A 191 -3.11 -7.41 -29.94
N GLY A 192 -2.92 -8.72 -30.01
CA GLY A 192 -1.61 -9.34 -30.22
C GLY A 192 -1.73 -10.86 -30.35
N PRO A 193 -0.81 -11.54 -31.07
CA PRO A 193 -0.76 -12.99 -31.07
C PRO A 193 -0.57 -13.46 -29.63
N LYS A 194 -1.55 -14.22 -29.11
CA LYS A 194 -1.42 -14.84 -27.79
C LYS A 194 -0.18 -15.73 -27.82
N PHE A 195 0.84 -15.37 -27.06
CA PHE A 195 2.06 -16.16 -26.98
C PHE A 195 1.70 -17.54 -26.41
N VAL A 196 1.69 -18.55 -27.29
CA VAL A 196 1.44 -19.97 -26.94
C VAL A 196 2.67 -20.62 -26.28
N GLY A 197 3.75 -19.85 -26.12
CA GLY A 197 5.00 -20.30 -25.50
C GLY A 197 4.89 -20.30 -23.97
N HIS A 198 4.60 -21.47 -23.40
CA HIS A 198 4.72 -21.71 -21.98
C HIS A 198 6.20 -21.69 -21.57
N TYR A 199 6.67 -20.65 -20.91
CA TYR A 199 7.92 -20.69 -20.15
C TYR A 199 7.58 -21.01 -18.70
N PHE A 200 7.67 -22.28 -18.30
CA PHE A 200 7.67 -22.63 -16.88
C PHE A 200 9.11 -22.93 -16.44
N CYS A 201 9.54 -22.30 -15.35
CA CYS A 201 10.71 -22.74 -14.61
C CYS A 201 10.23 -23.77 -13.59
N LYS A 202 10.53 -25.05 -13.83
CA LYS A 202 10.26 -26.12 -12.88
C LYS A 202 11.33 -26.02 -11.78
N ILE A 203 11.00 -25.42 -10.64
CA ILE A 203 11.84 -25.53 -9.46
C ILE A 203 11.57 -26.91 -8.87
N SER A 204 12.38 -27.89 -9.26
CA SER A 204 12.44 -29.19 -8.58
C SER A 204 13.18 -28.99 -7.26
N THR A 205 12.51 -29.29 -6.14
CA THR A 205 13.11 -29.52 -4.82
C THR A 205 14.00 -30.75 -4.84
#